data_AF-A0A1I3XZ28-F1
#
_entry.id   AF-A0A1I3XZ28-F1
#
_cell.length_a   1.000
_cell.length_b   1.000
_cell.length_c   1.000
_cell.angle_alpha   90.00
_cell.angle_beta   90.00
_cell.angle_gamma   90.00
#
_symmetry.space_group_name_H-M   'P 1'
#
loop_
_entity.id
_entity.type
_entity.pdbx_description
1 polymer ?
#
loop_
_entity_poly.entity_id
_entity_poly.type
_entity_poly.pdbx_seq_one_letter_code
_entity_poly.pdbx_strand_id
1 'polypeptide(L)'
;MVRFHGGGEPLPNPRVNHMATSKETDPSAKQKSLVEEEVWAKVVEEAARANAEGEARGGSKGKGRARTINAAEPDEAVMAKAKQNARAKAEELAQLKVKLEARIKAVQDSSAKAEEDARLRADLEARLQTEQTARLEAEKKALAKDEQLAWTRTEFEARLLEEQESRAKAEQKASTRAEDAARIRAELEARLQTEQAARIQAEQETSAKTEEAARLRSDLEAGRRTVRPIRVGAGRPVALLAPGVENIAAETIEYSKKTIANSSAFFEKLLNARTFSSIIQIRIEYARTTHADLVAFAASIGSVYGRFARDLFVKPCSAA
;
A
#
# COMPACT_ATOMS: atom_id res chain seq x y z
N MET A 1 31.82 11.55 -41.34
CA MET A 1 33.02 11.12 -42.11
C MET A 1 33.50 9.82 -41.50
N VAL A 2 33.65 8.74 -42.26
CA VAL A 2 33.88 7.39 -41.71
C VAL A 2 35.38 7.10 -41.54
N ARG A 3 35.79 6.62 -40.36
CA ARG A 3 36.99 5.80 -40.16
C ARG A 3 36.75 4.74 -39.09
N PHE A 4 36.39 3.53 -39.52
CA PHE A 4 36.74 2.33 -38.78
C PHE A 4 38.26 2.17 -38.83
N HIS A 5 38.92 1.89 -37.71
CA HIS A 5 40.22 1.22 -37.65
C HIS A 5 40.10 0.13 -36.58
N GLY A 6 40.24 -1.13 -36.99
CA GLY A 6 40.22 -2.27 -36.08
C GLY A 6 41.60 -2.53 -35.49
N GLY A 7 41.66 -2.75 -34.18
CA GLY A 7 42.81 -3.31 -33.49
C GLY A 7 42.31 -4.46 -32.62
N GLY A 8 42.41 -5.69 -33.10
CA GLY A 8 41.97 -6.87 -32.35
C GLY A 8 42.99 -7.24 -31.29
N GLU A 9 42.62 -7.19 -30.01
CA GLU A 9 43.45 -7.67 -28.92
C GLU A 9 43.57 -9.21 -28.98
N PRO A 10 44.79 -9.78 -28.95
CA PRO A 10 44.97 -11.23 -29.05
C PRO A 10 44.61 -11.92 -27.73
N LEU A 11 43.67 -12.87 -27.78
CA LEU A 11 43.35 -13.76 -26.67
C LEU A 11 44.59 -14.56 -26.23
N PRO A 12 44.78 -14.84 -24.93
CA PRO A 12 45.92 -15.62 -24.44
C PRO A 12 45.82 -17.07 -24.91
N ASN A 13 46.72 -17.46 -25.80
CA ASN A 13 46.79 -18.80 -26.39
C ASN A 13 47.13 -19.85 -25.30
N PRO A 14 46.36 -20.95 -25.13
CA PRO A 14 46.68 -21.98 -24.15
C PRO A 14 48.06 -22.60 -24.38
N ARG A 15 48.76 -22.93 -23.29
CA ARG A 15 50.12 -23.48 -23.34
C ARG A 15 50.17 -24.79 -24.14
N VAL A 16 51.01 -24.81 -25.17
CA VAL A 16 51.29 -26.01 -25.97
C VAL A 16 52.00 -27.06 -25.13
N ASN A 17 51.59 -28.34 -25.29
CA ASN A 17 52.26 -29.47 -24.66
C ASN A 17 53.71 -29.61 -25.16
N HIS A 18 54.68 -29.43 -24.27
CA HIS A 18 56.00 -30.03 -24.48
C HIS A 18 55.99 -31.46 -23.93
N MET A 19 55.88 -32.43 -24.84
CA MET A 19 56.09 -33.85 -24.51
C MET A 19 57.55 -34.07 -24.11
N ALA A 20 57.82 -34.08 -22.80
CA ALA A 20 59.09 -34.56 -22.27
C ALA A 20 59.10 -36.10 -22.39
N THR A 21 59.73 -36.63 -23.45
CA THR A 21 59.86 -38.08 -23.68
C THR A 21 60.93 -38.69 -22.78
N SER A 22 60.72 -38.62 -21.46
CA SER A 22 61.48 -39.42 -20.50
C SER A 22 61.19 -40.89 -20.74
N LYS A 23 62.23 -41.66 -21.10
CA LYS A 23 62.20 -43.13 -21.02
C LYS A 23 62.26 -43.55 -19.56
N GLU A 24 61.14 -43.40 -18.86
CA GLU A 24 60.98 -43.88 -17.50
C GLU A 24 60.96 -45.41 -17.53
N THR A 25 62.11 -46.03 -17.26
CA THR A 25 62.24 -47.49 -17.28
C THR A 25 61.50 -48.07 -16.08
N ASP A 26 60.31 -48.61 -16.37
CA ASP A 26 59.33 -49.08 -15.39
C ASP A 26 59.98 -49.86 -14.22
N PRO A 27 59.99 -49.30 -12.98
CA PRO A 27 60.58 -49.98 -11.83
C PRO A 27 59.84 -51.28 -11.49
N SER A 28 58.57 -51.42 -11.89
CA SER A 28 57.81 -52.68 -11.75
C SER A 28 58.46 -53.82 -12.54
N ALA A 29 59.06 -53.54 -13.70
CA ALA A 29 59.72 -54.57 -14.51
C ALA A 29 60.97 -55.13 -13.80
N LYS A 30 61.79 -54.27 -13.19
CA LYS A 30 62.98 -54.69 -12.41
C LYS A 30 62.61 -55.38 -11.09
N GLN A 31 61.55 -54.93 -10.42
CA GLN A 31 61.06 -55.64 -9.23
C GLN A 31 60.48 -57.01 -9.57
N LYS A 32 59.76 -57.14 -10.70
CA LYS A 32 59.26 -58.45 -11.18
C LYS A 32 60.40 -59.41 -11.50
N SER A 33 61.42 -58.99 -12.25
CA SER A 33 62.55 -59.88 -12.56
C SER A 33 63.31 -60.32 -11.30
N LEU A 34 63.53 -59.42 -10.34
CA LEU A 34 64.20 -59.76 -9.06
C LEU A 34 63.36 -60.72 -8.20
N VAL A 35 62.04 -60.54 -8.14
CA VAL A 35 61.13 -61.45 -7.41
C VAL A 35 61.04 -62.80 -8.12
N GLU A 36 61.08 -62.84 -9.45
CA GLU A 36 61.13 -64.09 -10.21
C GLU A 36 62.44 -64.83 -10.00
N GLU A 37 63.60 -64.15 -9.98
CA GLU A 37 64.89 -64.75 -9.62
C GLU A 37 64.92 -65.27 -8.17
N GLU A 38 64.43 -64.50 -7.18
CA GLU A 38 64.35 -64.96 -5.79
C GLU A 38 63.45 -66.20 -5.62
N VAL A 39 62.33 -66.26 -6.34
CA VAL A 39 61.40 -67.40 -6.29
C VAL A 39 62.03 -68.62 -6.95
N TRP A 40 62.70 -68.47 -8.09
CA TRP A 40 63.46 -69.57 -8.72
C TRP A 40 64.60 -70.05 -7.82
N ALA A 41 65.34 -69.15 -7.17
CA ALA A 41 66.40 -69.53 -6.22
C ALA A 41 65.87 -70.37 -5.05
N LYS A 42 64.78 -69.92 -4.40
CA LYS A 42 64.16 -70.65 -3.28
C LYS A 42 63.60 -72.01 -3.70
N VAL A 43 62.98 -72.12 -4.88
CA VAL A 43 62.48 -73.40 -5.42
C VAL A 43 63.63 -74.37 -5.74
N VAL A 44 64.77 -73.87 -6.23
CA VAL A 44 65.97 -74.69 -6.48
C VAL A 44 66.63 -75.13 -5.16
N GLU A 45 66.70 -74.25 -4.15
CA GLU A 45 67.23 -74.59 -2.82
C GLU A 45 66.34 -75.64 -2.11
N GLU A 46 65.02 -75.48 -2.14
CA GLU A 46 64.06 -76.42 -1.56
C GLU A 46 64.11 -77.78 -2.27
N ALA A 47 64.25 -77.80 -3.60
CA ALA A 47 64.45 -79.03 -4.37
C ALA A 47 65.78 -79.73 -4.04
N ALA A 48 66.87 -78.99 -3.85
CA ALA A 48 68.15 -79.56 -3.42
C ALA A 48 68.06 -80.16 -2.00
N ARG A 49 67.35 -79.49 -1.10
CA ARG A 49 67.09 -79.95 0.28
C ARG A 49 66.27 -81.24 0.31
N ALA A 50 65.21 -81.31 -0.49
CA ALA A 50 64.39 -82.51 -0.64
C ALA A 50 65.19 -83.72 -1.19
N ASN A 51 66.16 -83.48 -2.08
CA ASN A 51 67.01 -84.54 -2.61
C ASN A 51 67.97 -85.09 -1.53
N ALA A 52 68.57 -84.21 -0.72
CA ALA A 52 69.44 -84.59 0.40
C ALA A 52 68.68 -85.38 1.50
N GLU A 53 67.43 -85.01 1.80
CA GLU A 53 66.57 -85.77 2.72
C GLU A 53 66.12 -87.13 2.17
N GLY A 54 66.18 -87.31 0.84
CA GLY A 54 65.99 -88.60 0.17
C GLY A 54 67.14 -89.56 0.45
N GLU A 55 68.38 -89.15 0.18
CA GLU A 55 69.57 -89.98 0.43
C GLU A 55 69.75 -90.30 1.92
N ALA A 56 69.49 -89.34 2.81
CA ALA A 56 69.66 -89.49 4.26
C ALA A 56 68.77 -90.58 4.90
N ARG A 57 67.73 -91.06 4.22
CA ARG A 57 66.84 -92.13 4.71
C ARG A 57 67.17 -93.53 4.15
N GLY A 58 68.20 -93.65 3.29
CA GLY A 58 68.48 -94.85 2.49
C GLY A 58 69.79 -95.59 2.76
N GLY A 59 70.27 -95.72 4.01
CA GLY A 59 71.57 -96.39 4.26
C GLY A 59 71.77 -96.99 5.65
N SER A 60 71.53 -98.29 5.81
CA SER A 60 71.77 -99.02 7.08
C SER A 60 72.76 -100.19 6.91
N LYS A 61 73.87 -100.13 7.65
CA LYS A 61 74.78 -101.23 8.05
C LYS A 61 75.20 -102.26 6.96
N GLY A 62 76.40 -102.08 6.41
CA GLY A 62 77.12 -103.15 5.69
C GLY A 62 78.64 -102.92 5.65
N LYS A 63 79.44 -103.95 5.96
CA LYS A 63 80.92 -103.88 5.87
C LYS A 63 81.41 -104.30 4.47
N GLY A 64 82.22 -103.45 3.85
CA GLY A 64 83.41 -103.89 3.12
C GLY A 64 83.40 -103.79 1.58
N ARG A 65 84.63 -103.61 1.07
CA ARG A 65 85.05 -103.53 -0.35
C ARG A 65 84.51 -102.33 -1.14
N ALA A 66 85.43 -101.48 -1.57
CA ALA A 66 85.18 -100.51 -2.63
C ALA A 66 84.75 -101.22 -3.92
N ARG A 67 83.70 -100.68 -4.55
CA ARG A 67 83.31 -100.97 -5.93
C ARG A 67 82.74 -99.68 -6.50
N THR A 68 83.18 -99.30 -7.69
CA THR A 68 82.69 -98.14 -8.45
C THR A 68 81.33 -98.45 -9.09
N ILE A 69 80.76 -97.43 -9.76
CA ILE A 69 79.62 -97.45 -10.70
C ILE A 69 78.26 -97.94 -10.16
N ASN A 70 77.12 -97.27 -10.42
CA ASN A 70 76.80 -96.09 -11.23
C ASN A 70 75.87 -95.12 -10.46
N ALA A 71 75.82 -93.85 -10.89
CA ALA A 71 74.66 -93.01 -10.61
C ALA A 71 73.49 -93.47 -11.49
N ALA A 72 72.31 -93.68 -10.92
CA ALA A 72 71.12 -94.02 -11.68
C ALA A 72 70.41 -92.73 -12.13
N GLU A 73 70.32 -92.52 -13.44
CA GLU A 73 69.54 -91.42 -14.00
C GLU A 73 68.04 -91.69 -13.72
N PRO A 74 67.28 -90.72 -13.16
CA PRO A 74 65.86 -90.92 -12.86
C PRO A 74 65.04 -90.93 -14.15
N ASP A 75 64.22 -91.97 -14.34
CA ASP A 75 63.36 -92.19 -15.52
C ASP A 75 62.78 -90.88 -16.08
N GLU A 76 63.11 -90.56 -17.34
CA GLU A 76 62.69 -89.30 -17.98
C GLU A 76 61.17 -89.10 -17.91
N ALA A 77 60.40 -90.19 -18.00
CA ALA A 77 58.94 -90.17 -17.89
C ALA A 77 58.44 -89.63 -16.52
N VAL A 78 59.13 -89.94 -15.42
CA VAL A 78 58.79 -89.46 -14.08
C VAL A 78 59.11 -87.96 -13.97
N MET A 79 60.30 -87.56 -14.43
CA MET A 79 60.72 -86.15 -14.43
C MET A 79 59.88 -85.29 -15.39
N ALA A 80 59.46 -85.82 -16.53
CA ALA A 80 58.55 -85.14 -17.46
C ALA A 80 57.16 -84.93 -16.83
N LYS A 81 56.60 -85.95 -16.18
CA LYS A 81 55.29 -85.87 -15.51
C LYS A 81 55.31 -84.92 -14.30
N ALA A 82 56.41 -84.89 -13.55
CA ALA A 82 56.63 -83.92 -12.48
C ALA A 82 56.69 -82.47 -13.03
N LYS A 83 57.48 -82.24 -14.09
CA LYS A 83 57.57 -80.93 -14.78
C LYS A 83 56.23 -80.49 -15.37
N GLN A 84 55.43 -81.40 -15.93
CA GLN A 84 54.10 -81.10 -16.45
C GLN A 84 53.13 -80.69 -15.33
N ASN A 85 53.10 -81.44 -14.22
CA ASN A 85 52.27 -81.10 -13.06
C ASN A 85 52.67 -79.77 -12.40
N ALA A 86 53.97 -79.44 -12.38
CA ALA A 86 54.45 -78.16 -11.88
C ALA A 86 54.01 -76.99 -12.78
N ARG A 87 54.12 -77.15 -14.11
CA ARG A 87 53.64 -76.15 -15.09
C ARG A 87 52.13 -75.93 -15.00
N ALA A 88 51.34 -77.00 -14.98
CA ALA A 88 49.88 -76.90 -14.87
C ALA A 88 49.44 -76.14 -13.60
N LYS A 89 50.09 -76.40 -12.45
CA LYS A 89 49.83 -75.65 -11.20
C LYS A 89 50.28 -74.19 -11.27
N ALA A 90 51.41 -73.90 -11.91
CA ALA A 90 51.87 -72.53 -12.10
C ALA A 90 50.93 -71.74 -13.02
N GLU A 91 50.45 -72.35 -14.10
CA GLU A 91 49.45 -71.79 -15.03
C GLU A 91 48.10 -71.58 -14.34
N GLU A 92 47.61 -72.54 -13.55
CA GLU A 92 46.38 -72.38 -12.76
C GLU A 92 46.49 -71.23 -11.75
N LEU A 93 47.60 -71.15 -11.00
CA LEU A 93 47.84 -70.06 -10.05
C LEU A 93 47.99 -68.70 -10.73
N ALA A 94 48.58 -68.64 -11.93
CA ALA A 94 48.66 -67.41 -12.73
C ALA A 94 47.26 -66.98 -13.23
N GLN A 95 46.46 -67.90 -13.75
CA GLN A 95 45.08 -67.62 -14.18
C GLN A 95 44.20 -67.19 -13.00
N LEU A 96 44.35 -67.83 -11.83
CA LEU A 96 43.63 -67.46 -10.61
C LEU A 96 44.02 -66.04 -10.14
N LYS A 97 45.32 -65.68 -10.14
CA LYS A 97 45.76 -64.31 -9.82
C LYS A 97 45.14 -63.28 -10.75
N VAL A 98 45.28 -63.45 -12.08
CA VAL A 98 44.69 -62.53 -13.07
C VAL A 98 43.17 -62.41 -12.91
N LYS A 99 42.48 -63.52 -12.65
CA LYS A 99 41.01 -63.53 -12.45
C LYS A 99 40.58 -62.90 -11.12
N LEU A 100 41.39 -63.02 -10.07
CA LEU A 100 41.15 -62.36 -8.78
C LEU A 100 41.42 -60.86 -8.88
N GLU A 101 42.55 -60.44 -9.47
CA GLU A 101 42.90 -59.04 -9.71
C GLU A 101 41.83 -58.33 -10.56
N ALA A 102 41.37 -58.97 -11.64
CA ALA A 102 40.28 -58.44 -12.48
C ALA A 102 38.96 -58.30 -11.69
N ARG A 103 38.61 -59.27 -10.83
CA ARG A 103 37.41 -59.17 -9.96
C ARG A 103 37.55 -58.10 -8.88
N ILE A 104 38.71 -57.99 -8.23
CA ILE A 104 39.00 -56.98 -7.21
C ILE A 104 38.86 -55.59 -7.83
N LYS A 105 39.48 -55.36 -8.99
CA LYS A 105 39.37 -54.08 -9.70
C LYS A 105 37.95 -53.78 -10.14
N ALA A 106 37.22 -54.74 -10.72
CA ALA A 106 35.83 -54.54 -11.10
C ALA A 106 34.92 -54.19 -9.91
N VAL A 107 35.14 -54.82 -8.74
CA VAL A 107 34.42 -54.52 -7.50
C VAL A 107 34.80 -53.12 -6.96
N GLN A 108 36.08 -52.76 -6.97
CA GLN A 108 36.56 -51.43 -6.57
C GLN A 108 35.98 -50.33 -7.47
N ASP A 109 36.07 -50.49 -8.80
CA ASP A 109 35.53 -49.56 -9.78
C ASP A 109 33.99 -49.42 -9.67
N SER A 110 33.27 -50.49 -9.29
CA SER A 110 31.82 -50.41 -9.04
C SER A 110 31.47 -49.78 -7.69
N SER A 111 32.24 -50.06 -6.64
CA SER A 111 32.04 -49.52 -5.30
C SER A 111 32.33 -48.01 -5.26
N ALA A 112 33.41 -47.57 -5.90
CA ALA A 112 33.77 -46.16 -5.99
C ALA A 112 32.67 -45.34 -6.68
N LYS A 113 32.11 -45.83 -7.78
CA LYS A 113 30.99 -45.18 -8.48
C LYS A 113 29.71 -45.16 -7.63
N ALA A 114 29.39 -46.26 -6.95
CA ALA A 114 28.23 -46.31 -6.06
C ALA A 114 28.37 -45.34 -4.87
N GLU A 115 29.57 -45.18 -4.31
CA GLU A 115 29.85 -44.17 -3.29
C GLU A 115 29.80 -42.74 -3.84
N GLU A 116 30.32 -42.48 -5.03
CA GLU A 116 30.27 -41.15 -5.67
C GLU A 116 28.82 -40.74 -5.98
N ASP A 117 28.03 -41.63 -6.60
CA ASP A 117 26.59 -41.43 -6.83
C ASP A 117 25.82 -41.20 -5.51
N ALA A 118 26.12 -41.94 -4.45
CA ALA A 118 25.48 -41.79 -3.15
C ALA A 118 25.83 -40.44 -2.49
N ARG A 119 27.11 -40.03 -2.55
CA ARG A 119 27.56 -38.72 -2.05
C ARG A 119 26.93 -37.58 -2.84
N LEU A 120 26.91 -37.65 -4.17
CA LEU A 120 26.30 -36.63 -5.03
C LEU A 120 24.79 -36.48 -4.77
N ARG A 121 24.06 -37.58 -4.54
CA ARG A 121 22.64 -37.52 -4.14
C ARG A 121 22.45 -36.87 -2.77
N ALA A 122 23.24 -37.28 -1.77
CA ALA A 122 23.18 -36.68 -0.43
C ALA A 122 23.50 -35.17 -0.45
N ASP A 123 24.51 -34.75 -1.22
CA ASP A 123 24.88 -33.34 -1.39
C ASP A 123 23.78 -32.53 -2.09
N LEU A 124 23.13 -33.09 -3.13
CA LEU A 124 22.02 -32.47 -3.84
C LEU A 124 20.77 -32.36 -2.97
N GLU A 125 20.41 -33.43 -2.24
CA GLU A 125 19.27 -33.45 -1.32
C GLU A 125 19.49 -32.46 -0.16
N ALA A 126 20.68 -32.44 0.45
CA ALA A 126 21.02 -31.49 1.50
C ALA A 126 20.94 -30.03 1.02
N ARG A 127 21.51 -29.72 -0.16
CA ARG A 127 21.42 -28.38 -0.76
C ARG A 127 19.96 -27.99 -1.03
N LEU A 128 19.20 -28.87 -1.66
CA LEU A 128 17.79 -28.64 -2.00
C LEU A 128 16.94 -28.41 -0.74
N GLN A 129 17.17 -29.15 0.35
CA GLN A 129 16.55 -28.90 1.65
C GLN A 129 16.93 -27.53 2.22
N THR A 130 18.22 -27.17 2.24
CA THR A 130 18.66 -25.85 2.74
C THR A 130 18.14 -24.69 1.90
N GLU A 131 17.99 -24.87 0.58
CA GLU A 131 17.42 -23.85 -0.29
C GLU A 131 15.90 -23.74 -0.09
N GLN A 132 15.18 -24.86 0.05
CA GLN A 132 13.73 -24.83 0.33
C GLN A 132 13.42 -24.17 1.68
N THR A 133 14.16 -24.48 2.75
CA THR A 133 13.94 -23.84 4.06
C THR A 133 14.28 -22.36 4.02
N ALA A 134 15.42 -21.97 3.39
CA ALA A 134 15.79 -20.56 3.22
C ALA A 134 14.75 -19.78 2.39
N ARG A 135 14.24 -20.36 1.29
CA ARG A 135 13.17 -19.76 0.46
C ARG A 135 11.88 -19.59 1.27
N LEU A 136 11.40 -20.64 1.95
CA LEU A 136 10.17 -20.58 2.76
C LEU A 136 10.28 -19.60 3.94
N GLU A 137 11.45 -19.46 4.55
CA GLU A 137 11.70 -18.42 5.55
C GLU A 137 11.71 -17.02 4.94
N ALA A 138 12.35 -16.82 3.79
CA ALA A 138 12.39 -15.52 3.11
C ALA A 138 11.00 -15.09 2.66
N GLU A 139 10.20 -16.01 2.10
CA GLU A 139 8.81 -15.80 1.68
C GLU A 139 7.92 -15.41 2.88
N LYS A 140 7.96 -16.17 3.98
CA LYS A 140 7.24 -15.82 5.22
C LYS A 140 7.67 -14.47 5.79
N LYS A 141 8.96 -14.13 5.73
CA LYS A 141 9.51 -12.84 6.18
C LYS A 141 9.17 -11.68 5.23
N ALA A 142 8.84 -11.94 3.97
CA ALA A 142 8.30 -10.96 3.04
C ALA A 142 6.80 -10.74 3.30
N LEU A 143 6.00 -11.81 3.27
CA LEU A 143 4.56 -11.77 3.52
C LEU A 143 4.21 -11.10 4.85
N ALA A 144 4.93 -11.43 5.94
CA ALA A 144 4.70 -10.79 7.24
C ALA A 144 5.04 -9.29 7.27
N LYS A 145 5.99 -8.81 6.43
CA LYS A 145 6.28 -7.38 6.29
C LYS A 145 5.23 -6.69 5.44
N ASP A 146 4.81 -7.32 4.35
CA ASP A 146 3.78 -6.76 3.46
C ASP A 146 2.41 -6.70 4.17
N GLU A 147 2.09 -7.68 5.02
CA GLU A 147 0.93 -7.67 5.90
C GLU A 147 1.03 -6.57 6.98
N GLN A 148 2.20 -6.41 7.63
CA GLN A 148 2.41 -5.30 8.57
C GLN A 148 2.32 -3.92 7.90
N LEU A 149 2.86 -3.77 6.68
CA LEU A 149 2.78 -2.53 5.90
C LEU A 149 1.33 -2.27 5.44
N ALA A 150 0.59 -3.29 5.03
CA ALA A 150 -0.82 -3.18 4.69
C ALA A 150 -1.66 -2.78 5.91
N TRP A 151 -1.50 -3.47 7.05
CA TRP A 151 -2.25 -3.20 8.27
C TRP A 151 -1.95 -1.80 8.84
N THR A 152 -0.67 -1.44 8.98
CA THR A 152 -0.31 -0.09 9.47
C THR A 152 -0.81 1.00 8.51
N ARG A 153 -0.73 0.77 7.19
CA ARG A 153 -1.27 1.70 6.20
C ARG A 153 -2.78 1.86 6.33
N THR A 154 -3.57 0.78 6.46
CA THR A 154 -5.02 0.91 6.64
C THR A 154 -5.39 1.53 7.97
N GLU A 155 -4.63 1.30 9.05
CA GLU A 155 -4.83 1.99 10.33
C GLU A 155 -4.54 3.50 10.22
N PHE A 156 -3.42 3.89 9.58
CA PHE A 156 -3.09 5.31 9.37
C PHE A 156 -4.09 6.01 8.44
N GLU A 157 -4.52 5.37 7.35
CA GLU A 157 -5.54 5.92 6.44
C GLU A 157 -6.90 6.06 7.14
N ALA A 158 -7.31 5.10 7.97
CA ALA A 158 -8.54 5.18 8.76
C ALA A 158 -8.49 6.29 9.83
N ARG A 159 -7.40 6.37 10.62
CA ARG A 159 -7.22 7.43 11.63
C ARG A 159 -7.16 8.82 11.00
N LEU A 160 -6.52 8.96 9.84
CA LEU A 160 -6.48 10.23 9.12
C LEU A 160 -7.87 10.65 8.62
N LEU A 161 -8.70 9.72 8.14
CA LEU A 161 -10.08 10.02 7.75
C LEU A 161 -10.95 10.41 8.96
N GLU A 162 -10.86 9.69 10.07
CA GLU A 162 -11.59 10.03 11.31
C GLU A 162 -11.16 11.39 11.87
N GLU A 163 -9.85 11.67 11.89
CA GLU A 163 -9.32 12.97 12.32
C GLU A 163 -9.80 14.10 11.39
N GLN A 164 -9.69 13.95 10.07
CA GLN A 164 -10.18 14.94 9.10
C GLN A 164 -11.68 15.17 9.21
N GLU A 165 -12.49 14.12 9.37
CA GLU A 165 -13.93 14.26 9.61
C GLU A 165 -14.23 14.98 10.93
N SER A 166 -13.52 14.66 12.01
CA SER A 166 -13.74 15.31 13.30
C SER A 166 -13.34 16.80 13.27
N ARG A 167 -12.22 17.13 12.61
CA ARG A 167 -11.76 18.50 12.36
C ARG A 167 -12.76 19.27 11.50
N ALA A 168 -13.18 18.73 10.36
CA ALA A 168 -14.16 19.38 9.48
C ALA A 168 -15.51 19.61 10.20
N LYS A 169 -15.99 18.65 10.99
CA LYS A 169 -17.21 18.79 11.81
C LYS A 169 -17.06 19.83 12.93
N ALA A 170 -15.86 20.02 13.47
CA ALA A 170 -15.57 21.06 14.46
C ALA A 170 -15.44 22.44 13.81
N GLU A 171 -14.73 22.54 12.68
CA GLU A 171 -14.52 23.76 11.91
C GLU A 171 -15.83 24.30 11.33
N GLN A 172 -16.68 23.46 10.74
CA GLN A 172 -18.03 23.87 10.32
C GLN A 172 -18.86 24.43 11.48
N LYS A 173 -18.82 23.79 12.66
CA LYS A 173 -19.51 24.27 13.87
C LYS A 173 -18.90 25.55 14.44
N ALA A 174 -17.61 25.80 14.25
CA ALA A 174 -16.97 27.05 14.64
C ALA A 174 -17.33 28.18 13.66
N SER A 175 -17.30 27.88 12.35
CA SER A 175 -17.65 28.81 11.27
C SER A 175 -19.09 29.28 11.37
N THR A 176 -20.08 28.38 11.46
CA THR A 176 -21.50 28.78 11.57
C THR A 176 -21.75 29.61 12.83
N ARG A 177 -21.16 29.24 13.96
CA ARG A 177 -21.23 30.05 15.19
C ARG A 177 -20.60 31.44 15.04
N ALA A 178 -19.52 31.57 14.27
CA ALA A 178 -18.90 32.86 14.00
C ALA A 178 -19.74 33.71 13.02
N GLU A 179 -20.30 33.10 11.96
CA GLU A 179 -21.21 33.75 11.01
C GLU A 179 -22.51 34.23 11.69
N ASP A 180 -23.15 33.36 12.50
CA ASP A 180 -24.35 33.71 13.26
C ASP A 180 -24.06 34.82 14.29
N ALA A 181 -22.94 34.73 15.02
CA ALA A 181 -22.54 35.79 15.96
C ALA A 181 -22.23 37.12 15.26
N ALA A 182 -21.62 37.09 14.07
CA ALA A 182 -21.37 38.28 13.26
C ALA A 182 -22.68 38.89 12.72
N ARG A 183 -23.61 38.06 12.23
CA ARG A 183 -24.95 38.48 11.79
C ARG A 183 -25.75 39.12 12.92
N ILE A 184 -25.80 38.48 14.08
CA ILE A 184 -26.54 38.98 15.25
C ILE A 184 -25.97 40.33 15.70
N ARG A 185 -24.64 40.50 15.72
CA ARG A 185 -24.01 41.79 16.02
C ARG A 185 -24.37 42.87 15.00
N ALA A 186 -24.22 42.58 13.70
CA ALA A 186 -24.54 43.52 12.63
C ALA A 186 -26.03 43.93 12.63
N GLU A 187 -26.95 42.99 12.90
CA GLU A 187 -28.38 43.31 13.01
C GLU A 187 -28.69 44.14 14.27
N LEU A 188 -28.09 43.83 15.42
CA LEU A 188 -28.27 44.61 16.64
C LEU A 188 -27.69 46.03 16.51
N GLU A 189 -26.52 46.19 15.90
CA GLU A 189 -25.91 47.49 15.62
C GLU A 189 -26.76 48.31 14.64
N ALA A 190 -27.25 47.70 13.55
CA ALA A 190 -28.14 48.36 12.60
C ALA A 190 -29.47 48.78 13.26
N ARG A 191 -30.10 47.90 14.05
CA ARG A 191 -31.32 48.21 14.81
C ARG A 191 -31.07 49.36 15.78
N LEU A 192 -29.98 49.33 16.55
CA LEU A 192 -29.61 50.39 17.49
C LEU A 192 -29.45 51.74 16.78
N GLN A 193 -28.75 51.78 15.64
CA GLN A 193 -28.59 53.00 14.85
C GLN A 193 -29.93 53.51 14.32
N THR A 194 -30.81 52.64 13.82
CA THR A 194 -32.15 53.06 13.35
C THR A 194 -33.04 53.58 14.48
N GLU A 195 -33.00 52.96 15.67
CA GLU A 195 -33.77 53.44 16.83
C GLU A 195 -33.21 54.76 17.37
N GLN A 196 -31.89 54.91 17.46
CA GLN A 196 -31.24 56.16 17.87
C GLN A 196 -31.56 57.30 16.88
N ALA A 197 -31.48 57.05 15.57
CA ALA A 197 -31.85 58.03 14.55
C ALA A 197 -33.33 58.43 14.66
N ALA A 198 -34.24 57.46 14.83
CA ALA A 198 -35.67 57.72 14.99
C ALA A 198 -35.99 58.50 16.28
N ARG A 199 -35.32 58.17 17.41
CA ARG A 199 -35.44 58.92 18.67
C ARG A 199 -34.95 60.36 18.51
N ILE A 200 -33.77 60.57 17.91
CA ILE A 200 -33.21 61.91 17.67
C ILE A 200 -34.13 62.72 16.76
N GLN A 201 -34.68 62.14 15.69
CA GLN A 201 -35.65 62.84 14.83
C GLN A 201 -36.96 63.16 15.56
N ALA A 202 -37.50 62.24 16.39
CA ALA A 202 -38.69 62.51 17.18
C ALA A 202 -38.46 63.59 18.25
N GLU A 203 -37.28 63.64 18.88
CA GLU A 203 -36.88 64.66 19.84
C GLU A 203 -36.64 66.02 19.17
N GLN A 204 -36.03 66.05 17.99
CA GLN A 204 -35.90 67.25 17.15
C GLN A 204 -37.27 67.75 16.66
N GLU A 205 -38.16 66.88 16.19
CA GLU A 205 -39.51 67.28 15.78
C GLU A 205 -40.35 67.79 16.96
N THR A 206 -40.26 67.17 18.14
CA THR A 206 -41.03 67.61 19.31
C THR A 206 -40.49 68.90 19.90
N SER A 207 -39.16 69.09 19.98
CA SER A 207 -38.55 70.36 20.38
C SER A 207 -38.81 71.49 19.38
N ALA A 208 -38.72 71.23 18.07
CA ALA A 208 -39.10 72.21 17.05
C ALA A 208 -40.58 72.61 17.16
N LYS A 209 -41.49 71.64 17.33
CA LYS A 209 -42.93 71.92 17.50
C LYS A 209 -43.26 72.64 18.80
N THR A 210 -42.54 72.40 19.91
CA THR A 210 -42.74 73.19 21.14
C THR A 210 -42.14 74.58 21.06
N GLU A 211 -41.01 74.78 20.37
CA GLU A 211 -40.44 76.10 20.14
C GLU A 211 -41.29 76.93 19.17
N GLU A 212 -41.77 76.34 18.07
CA GLU A 212 -42.69 76.98 17.13
C GLU A 212 -44.02 77.32 17.83
N ALA A 213 -44.56 76.43 18.65
CA ALA A 213 -45.75 76.72 19.46
C ALA A 213 -45.50 77.82 20.53
N ALA A 214 -44.28 77.96 21.04
CA ALA A 214 -43.92 79.05 21.95
C ALA A 214 -43.80 80.40 21.21
N ARG A 215 -43.16 80.41 20.03
CA ARG A 215 -43.09 81.58 19.13
C ARG A 215 -44.49 82.03 18.69
N LEU A 216 -45.32 81.11 18.18
CA LEU A 216 -46.71 81.39 17.81
C LEU A 216 -47.55 81.89 18.99
N ARG A 217 -47.34 81.39 20.21
CA ARG A 217 -48.00 81.94 21.41
C ARG A 217 -47.55 83.36 21.71
N SER A 218 -46.26 83.67 21.61
CA SER A 218 -45.71 85.02 21.77
C SER A 218 -46.30 85.99 20.74
N ASP A 219 -46.34 85.59 19.46
CA ASP A 219 -46.88 86.41 18.38
C ASP A 219 -48.39 86.63 18.52
N LEU A 220 -49.14 85.59 18.93
CA LEU A 220 -50.58 85.69 19.15
C LEU A 220 -50.91 86.51 20.41
N GLU A 221 -50.06 86.50 21.44
CA GLU A 221 -50.17 87.39 22.61
C GLU A 221 -49.78 88.84 22.29
N ALA A 222 -48.81 89.05 21.41
CA ALA A 222 -48.50 90.37 20.85
C ALA A 222 -49.66 90.92 19.99
N GLY A 223 -50.24 90.11 19.10
CA GLY A 223 -51.44 90.45 18.34
C GLY A 223 -52.68 90.68 19.22
N ARG A 224 -52.78 89.99 20.35
CA ARG A 224 -53.85 90.20 21.33
C ARG A 224 -53.72 91.52 22.10
N ARG A 225 -52.56 92.20 22.05
CA ARG A 225 -52.40 93.59 22.52
C ARG A 225 -52.84 94.63 21.48
N THR A 226 -53.10 94.26 20.23
CA THR A 226 -53.42 95.21 19.15
C THR A 226 -54.84 95.08 18.57
N VAL A 227 -55.61 94.05 18.91
CA VAL A 227 -56.96 93.79 18.33
C VAL A 227 -58.07 93.81 19.39
N ARG A 228 -59.14 94.59 19.14
CA ARG A 228 -60.37 94.65 19.97
C ARG A 228 -61.31 93.47 19.60
N PRO A 229 -62.00 92.84 20.56
CA PRO A 229 -62.69 91.56 20.33
C PRO A 229 -64.03 91.69 19.60
N ILE A 230 -64.32 90.69 18.75
CA ILE A 230 -65.64 90.41 18.16
C ILE A 230 -66.02 88.96 18.56
N ARG A 231 -67.31 88.68 18.78
CA ARG A 231 -67.83 87.34 19.12
C ARG A 231 -68.43 86.65 17.90
N VAL A 232 -68.33 85.31 17.88
CA VAL A 232 -68.45 84.42 16.70
C VAL A 232 -67.48 83.23 16.94
N GLY A 233 -67.77 81.93 17.09
CA GLY A 233 -69.01 81.14 17.10
C GLY A 233 -68.78 79.77 17.76
N ALA A 234 -69.64 78.78 17.46
CA ALA A 234 -69.47 77.40 17.92
C ALA A 234 -69.34 76.44 16.72
N GLY A 235 -68.43 75.46 16.83
CA GLY A 235 -68.15 74.46 15.80
C GLY A 235 -67.65 73.15 16.42
N ARG A 236 -67.88 72.01 15.75
CA ARG A 236 -67.58 70.66 16.28
C ARG A 236 -66.07 70.36 16.29
N PRO A 237 -65.58 69.52 17.21
CA PRO A 237 -64.28 68.87 17.05
C PRO A 237 -64.30 67.93 15.83
N VAL A 238 -63.17 67.84 15.13
CA VAL A 238 -62.99 66.89 14.02
C VAL A 238 -62.90 65.47 14.60
N ALA A 239 -63.86 64.62 14.23
CA ALA A 239 -63.80 63.21 14.60
C ALA A 239 -62.72 62.49 13.79
N LEU A 240 -61.87 61.69 14.47
CA LEU A 240 -60.79 60.92 13.86
C LEU A 240 -61.31 59.64 13.15
N LEU A 241 -62.29 59.81 12.26
CA LEU A 241 -62.95 58.75 11.52
C LEU A 241 -62.53 58.80 10.05
N ALA A 242 -61.50 58.01 9.70
CA ALA A 242 -61.04 57.83 8.34
C ALA A 242 -60.96 56.33 8.01
N PRO A 243 -61.80 55.79 7.10
CA PRO A 243 -61.85 54.34 6.82
C PRO A 243 -60.56 53.77 6.20
N GLY A 244 -59.61 54.63 5.80
CA GLY A 244 -58.28 54.20 5.36
C GLY A 244 -57.46 53.48 6.45
N VAL A 245 -57.64 53.83 7.73
CA VAL A 245 -56.88 53.20 8.84
C VAL A 245 -57.33 51.76 9.06
N GLU A 246 -58.65 51.52 9.04
CA GLU A 246 -59.24 50.18 9.14
C GLU A 246 -58.85 49.31 7.94
N ASN A 247 -58.80 49.89 6.73
CA ASN A 247 -58.35 49.18 5.52
C ASN A 247 -56.88 48.76 5.62
N ILE A 248 -55.97 49.63 6.11
CA ILE A 248 -54.56 49.29 6.31
C ILE A 248 -54.40 48.18 7.35
N ALA A 249 -55.18 48.21 8.43
CA ALA A 249 -55.18 47.15 9.44
C ALA A 249 -55.65 45.80 8.85
N ALA A 250 -56.73 45.82 8.04
CA ALA A 250 -57.24 44.63 7.35
C ALA A 250 -56.22 44.05 6.35
N GLU A 251 -55.65 44.88 5.47
CA GLU A 251 -54.62 44.48 4.49
C GLU A 251 -53.37 43.90 5.18
N THR A 252 -52.97 44.46 6.32
CA THR A 252 -51.82 43.95 7.10
C THR A 252 -52.12 42.59 7.74
N ILE A 253 -53.34 42.38 8.25
CA ILE A 253 -53.80 41.09 8.78
C ILE A 253 -53.91 40.04 7.66
N GLU A 254 -54.38 40.43 6.47
CA GLU A 254 -54.50 39.53 5.32
C GLU A 254 -53.12 39.14 4.77
N TYR A 255 -52.20 40.10 4.60
CA TYR A 255 -50.81 39.84 4.19
C TYR A 255 -50.09 38.93 5.21
N SER A 256 -50.32 39.12 6.51
CA SER A 256 -49.78 38.25 7.56
C SER A 256 -50.29 36.80 7.42
N LYS A 257 -51.62 36.60 7.30
CA LYS A 257 -52.22 35.28 7.05
C LYS A 257 -51.67 34.62 5.78
N LYS A 258 -51.54 35.38 4.68
CA LYS A 258 -51.03 34.89 3.40
C LYS A 258 -49.56 34.50 3.49
N THR A 259 -48.73 35.29 4.17
CA THR A 259 -47.31 34.98 4.42
C THR A 259 -47.15 33.68 5.21
N ILE A 260 -47.97 33.47 6.25
CA ILE A 260 -47.97 32.23 7.04
C ILE A 260 -48.35 31.03 6.16
N ALA A 261 -49.45 31.10 5.41
CA ALA A 261 -49.90 30.03 4.51
C ALA A 261 -48.89 29.71 3.39
N ASN A 262 -48.25 30.74 2.81
CA ASN A 262 -47.18 30.57 1.83
C ASN A 262 -45.97 29.83 2.43
N SER A 263 -45.60 30.15 3.67
CA SER A 263 -44.48 29.49 4.34
C SER A 263 -44.76 28.04 4.71
N SER A 264 -45.97 27.70 5.16
CA SER A 264 -46.34 26.29 5.43
C SER A 264 -46.36 25.46 4.13
N ALA A 265 -46.97 25.99 3.05
CA ALA A 265 -46.97 25.33 1.75
C ALA A 265 -45.55 25.16 1.16
N PHE A 266 -44.63 26.09 1.45
CA PHE A 266 -43.22 25.97 1.10
C PHE A 266 -42.51 24.85 1.89
N PHE A 267 -42.75 24.74 3.20
CA PHE A 267 -42.21 23.64 4.00
C PHE A 267 -42.76 22.27 3.56
N GLU A 268 -44.05 22.15 3.26
CA GLU A 268 -44.64 20.92 2.72
C GLU A 268 -44.03 20.52 1.36
N LYS A 269 -43.81 21.49 0.46
CA LYS A 269 -43.10 21.26 -0.80
C LYS A 269 -41.66 20.79 -0.56
N LEU A 270 -40.93 21.43 0.35
CA LEU A 270 -39.54 21.03 0.68
C LEU A 270 -39.46 19.63 1.27
N LEU A 271 -40.37 19.24 2.18
CA LEU A 271 -40.38 17.92 2.81
C LEU A 271 -40.68 16.78 1.80
N ASN A 272 -41.44 17.07 0.74
CA ASN A 272 -41.69 16.12 -0.35
C ASN A 272 -40.60 16.13 -1.46
N ALA A 273 -39.63 17.05 -1.40
CA ALA A 273 -38.65 17.26 -2.47
C ALA A 273 -37.48 16.26 -2.41
N ARG A 274 -37.62 15.11 -3.08
CA ARG A 274 -36.60 14.05 -3.15
C ARG A 274 -35.34 14.36 -3.97
N THR A 275 -35.19 15.56 -4.57
CA THR A 275 -34.01 15.91 -5.39
C THR A 275 -33.52 17.33 -5.14
N PHE A 276 -32.22 17.55 -5.30
CA PHE A 276 -31.62 18.89 -5.18
C PHE A 276 -32.19 19.90 -6.20
N SER A 277 -32.50 19.43 -7.43
CA SER A 277 -33.12 20.26 -8.48
C SER A 277 -34.50 20.77 -8.08
N SER A 278 -35.36 19.91 -7.50
CA SER A 278 -36.67 20.36 -7.01
C SER A 278 -36.57 21.29 -5.81
N ILE A 279 -35.60 21.11 -4.90
CA ILE A 279 -35.34 22.06 -3.79
C ILE A 279 -34.97 23.45 -4.32
N ILE A 280 -34.16 23.54 -5.38
CA ILE A 280 -33.83 24.82 -6.05
C ILE A 280 -35.08 25.44 -6.68
N GLN A 281 -35.88 24.66 -7.41
CA GLN A 281 -37.13 25.15 -8.02
C GLN A 281 -38.12 25.68 -6.97
N ILE A 282 -38.30 24.97 -5.86
CA ILE A 282 -39.19 25.35 -4.76
C ILE A 282 -38.72 26.66 -4.09
N ARG A 283 -37.41 26.88 -3.96
CA ARG A 283 -36.85 28.17 -3.49
C ARG A 283 -37.09 29.31 -4.48
N ILE A 284 -36.93 29.06 -5.79
CA ILE A 284 -37.20 30.07 -6.83
C ILE A 284 -38.70 30.40 -6.90
N GLU A 285 -39.57 29.39 -6.76
CA GLU A 285 -41.03 29.57 -6.71
C GLU A 285 -41.43 30.42 -5.50
N TYR A 286 -40.94 30.11 -4.31
CA TYR A 286 -41.21 30.87 -3.08
C TYR A 286 -40.69 32.31 -3.14
N ALA A 287 -39.50 32.53 -3.72
CA ALA A 287 -38.97 33.87 -3.94
C ALA A 287 -39.86 34.69 -4.89
N ARG A 288 -40.48 34.05 -5.90
CA ARG A 288 -41.43 34.70 -6.81
C ARG A 288 -42.78 34.99 -6.16
N THR A 289 -43.35 34.06 -5.39
CA THR A 289 -44.65 34.29 -4.72
C THR A 289 -44.55 35.34 -3.62
N THR A 290 -43.52 35.27 -2.77
CA THR A 290 -43.29 36.30 -1.72
C THR A 290 -43.03 37.68 -2.31
N HIS A 291 -42.27 37.79 -3.40
CA HIS A 291 -42.08 39.06 -4.11
C HIS A 291 -43.39 39.58 -4.72
N ALA A 292 -44.18 38.72 -5.38
CA ALA A 292 -45.48 39.12 -5.95
C ALA A 292 -46.46 39.60 -4.87
N ASP A 293 -46.52 38.91 -3.74
CA ASP A 293 -47.40 39.27 -2.62
C ASP A 293 -46.95 40.56 -1.91
N LEU A 294 -45.64 40.79 -1.77
CA LEU A 294 -45.10 42.05 -1.27
C LEU A 294 -45.42 43.23 -2.19
N VAL A 295 -45.29 43.04 -3.51
CA VAL A 295 -45.67 44.07 -4.51
C VAL A 295 -47.17 44.33 -4.50
N ALA A 296 -48.00 43.29 -4.34
CA ALA A 296 -49.45 43.45 -4.20
C ALA A 296 -49.82 44.23 -2.93
N PHE A 297 -49.20 43.91 -1.78
CA PHE A 297 -49.39 44.64 -0.51
C PHE A 297 -48.96 46.11 -0.62
N ALA A 298 -47.80 46.38 -1.22
CA ALA A 298 -47.32 47.73 -1.46
C ALA A 298 -48.23 48.53 -2.41
N ALA A 299 -48.78 47.90 -3.45
CA ALA A 299 -49.76 48.52 -4.34
C ALA A 299 -51.10 48.80 -3.62
N SER A 300 -51.53 47.90 -2.73
CA SER A 300 -52.76 48.07 -1.94
C SER A 300 -52.65 49.26 -1.00
N ILE A 301 -51.59 49.32 -0.18
CA ILE A 301 -51.32 50.46 0.71
C ILE A 301 -51.08 51.75 -0.09
N GLY A 302 -50.33 51.68 -1.20
CA GLY A 302 -50.16 52.80 -2.12
C GLY A 302 -51.49 53.32 -2.69
N SER A 303 -52.48 52.45 -2.89
CA SER A 303 -53.84 52.84 -3.28
C SER A 303 -54.61 53.54 -2.15
N VAL A 304 -54.37 53.18 -0.87
CA VAL A 304 -54.94 53.87 0.30
C VAL A 304 -54.36 55.28 0.42
N TYR A 305 -53.04 55.42 0.40
CA TYR A 305 -52.38 56.74 0.40
C TYR A 305 -52.77 57.58 -0.82
N GLY A 306 -52.90 56.96 -2.00
CA GLY A 306 -53.37 57.63 -3.22
C GLY A 306 -54.85 58.08 -3.15
N ARG A 307 -55.71 57.36 -2.42
CA ARG A 307 -57.09 57.80 -2.12
C ARG A 307 -57.05 58.99 -1.16
N PHE A 308 -56.36 58.86 -0.02
CA PHE A 308 -56.19 59.92 0.98
C PHE A 308 -55.64 61.23 0.40
N ALA A 309 -54.62 61.14 -0.45
CA ALA A 309 -54.06 62.30 -1.16
C ALA A 309 -55.08 62.95 -2.11
N ARG A 310 -55.91 62.17 -2.82
CA ARG A 310 -56.97 62.74 -3.67
C ARG A 310 -58.10 63.38 -2.86
N ASP A 311 -58.50 62.78 -1.74
CA ASP A 311 -59.55 63.32 -0.87
C ASP A 311 -59.15 64.66 -0.20
N LEU A 312 -57.84 64.89 -0.02
CA LEU A 312 -57.28 66.14 0.49
C LEU A 312 -56.96 67.19 -0.59
N PHE A 313 -56.39 66.79 -1.73
CA PHE A 313 -55.87 67.73 -2.75
C PHE A 313 -56.78 67.92 -3.99
N VAL A 314 -57.77 67.06 -4.22
CA VAL A 314 -58.63 67.09 -5.44
C VAL A 314 -60.07 67.53 -5.11
N LYS A 315 -60.26 68.22 -3.97
CA LYS A 315 -61.44 69.05 -3.70
C LYS A 315 -61.12 70.51 -4.01
N PRO A 316 -61.37 71.01 -5.24
CA PRO A 316 -61.34 72.44 -5.49
C PRO A 316 -62.49 73.14 -4.75
N CYS A 317 -62.31 74.42 -4.43
CA CYS A 317 -63.40 75.25 -3.92
C CYS A 317 -64.43 75.54 -5.03
N SER A 318 -65.46 74.70 -5.16
CA SER A 318 -66.75 75.15 -5.69
C SER A 318 -67.51 75.87 -4.56
N ALA A 319 -67.21 77.14 -4.37
CA ALA A 319 -67.90 77.97 -3.38
C ALA A 319 -69.19 78.55 -3.97
N ALA A 320 -70.34 77.98 -3.57
CA ALA A 320 -71.68 78.57 -3.63
C ALA A 320 -72.62 77.75 -2.72
#